data_AF-A0A5B8UD32-F1
#
_entry.id   AF-A0A5B8UD32-F1
#
_cell.length_a   1.000
_cell.length_b   1.000
_cell.length_c   1.000
_cell.angle_alpha   90.00
_cell.angle_beta   90.00
_cell.angle_gamma   90.00
#
_symmetry.space_group_name_H-M   'P 1'
#
loop_
_entity.id
_entity.type
_entity.pdbx_description
1 polymer ?
#
loop_
_entity_poly.entity_id
_entity_poly.type
_entity_poly.pdbx_seq_one_letter_code
_entity_poly.pdbx_strand_id
1 'polypeptide(L)' 'MDYRQAEYQEELQKVQDRDFTHNWVSSSAFIFYLSIATLIAFSFGTCYQLYTKRFDKSGPGEVHIQESTKYTPQYK' A
#
# COMPACT_ATOMS: atom_id res chain seq x y z
N MET A 1 -17.42 -14.55 -49.69
CA MET A 1 -17.37 -14.00 -48.32
C MET A 1 -17.02 -15.16 -47.41
N ASP A 2 -15.84 -15.13 -46.79
CA ASP A 2 -15.32 -16.24 -46.01
C ASP A 2 -15.84 -16.12 -44.56
N TYR A 3 -17.07 -16.59 -44.34
CA TYR A 3 -17.84 -16.39 -43.10
C TYR A 3 -17.11 -16.88 -41.84
N ARG A 4 -16.28 -17.91 -41.98
CA ARG A 4 -15.45 -18.46 -40.90
C ARG A 4 -14.41 -17.47 -40.40
N GLN A 5 -13.86 -16.63 -41.28
CA GLN A 5 -12.88 -15.62 -40.90
C GLN A 5 -13.56 -14.48 -40.11
N ALA A 6 -14.78 -14.10 -40.47
CA ALA A 6 -15.55 -13.08 -39.76
C ALA A 6 -15.91 -13.54 -38.34
N GLU A 7 -16.39 -14.78 -38.16
CA GLU A 7 -16.69 -15.35 -36.84
C GLU A 7 -15.44 -15.41 -35.96
N TYR A 8 -14.30 -15.86 -36.51
CA TYR A 8 -13.05 -15.92 -35.77
C TYR A 8 -12.56 -14.55 -35.29
N GLN A 9 -12.68 -13.52 -36.14
CA GLN A 9 -12.33 -12.14 -35.74
C GLN A 9 -13.27 -11.62 -34.65
N GLU A 10 -14.56 -11.95 -34.70
CA GLU A 10 -15.52 -11.56 -33.67
C GLU A 10 -15.26 -12.25 -32.32
N GLU A 11 -14.86 -13.52 -32.35
CA GLU A 11 -14.44 -14.25 -31.14
C GLU A 11 -13.16 -13.66 -30.54
N LEU A 12 -12.16 -13.34 -31.37
CA LEU A 12 -10.94 -12.66 -30.92
C LEU A 12 -11.26 -11.28 -30.31
N GLN A 13 -12.16 -10.53 -30.93
CA GLN A 13 -12.57 -9.22 -30.43
C GLN A 13 -13.29 -9.32 -29.07
N LYS A 14 -14.15 -10.33 -28.88
CA LYS A 14 -14.82 -10.60 -27.58
C LYS A 14 -13.82 -10.97 -26.48
N VAL A 15 -12.81 -11.77 -26.80
CA VAL A 15 -11.73 -12.11 -25.84
C VAL A 15 -10.91 -10.86 -25.52
N GLN A 16 -10.62 -10.05 -26.51
CA GLN A 16 -9.81 -8.85 -26.36
C GLN A 16 -10.53 -7.71 -25.62
N ASP A 17 -11.85 -7.58 -25.75
CA ASP A 17 -12.66 -6.63 -24.97
C ASP A 17 -12.75 -7.02 -23.49
N ARG A 18 -12.58 -8.30 -23.16
CA ARG A 18 -12.52 -8.82 -21.79
C ARG A 18 -11.16 -8.58 -21.14
N ASP A 19 -10.13 -8.29 -21.94
CA ASP A 19 -8.79 -8.03 -21.44
C ASP A 19 -8.65 -6.60 -20.92
N PHE A 20 -8.30 -6.50 -19.64
CA PHE A 20 -8.05 -5.23 -18.95
C PHE A 20 -6.98 -4.38 -19.65
N THR A 21 -6.07 -5.01 -20.38
CA THR A 21 -4.99 -4.41 -21.17
C THR A 21 -5.47 -3.71 -22.44
N HIS A 22 -6.62 -4.07 -23.01
CA HIS A 22 -7.13 -3.43 -24.23
C HIS A 22 -8.06 -2.26 -23.93
N ASN A 23 -8.86 -2.35 -22.86
CA ASN A 23 -9.76 -1.29 -22.44
C ASN A 23 -9.10 -0.33 -21.44
N TRP A 24 -8.11 0.43 -21.89
CA TRP A 24 -7.39 1.41 -21.05
C TRP A 24 -8.31 2.46 -20.43
N VAL A 25 -9.33 2.89 -21.16
CA VAL A 25 -10.25 3.94 -20.70
C VAL A 25 -11.14 3.42 -19.56
N SER A 26 -11.71 2.21 -19.68
CA SER A 26 -12.52 1.62 -18.61
C SER A 26 -11.68 1.12 -17.42
N SER A 27 -10.46 0.61 -17.66
CA SER A 27 -9.56 0.15 -16.60
C SER A 27 -8.95 1.29 -15.79
N SER A 28 -8.77 2.48 -16.38
CA SER A 28 -8.11 3.63 -15.74
C SER A 28 -8.80 4.09 -14.45
N ALA A 29 -10.13 4.17 -14.45
CA ALA A 29 -10.90 4.59 -13.28
C ALA A 29 -10.75 3.58 -12.12
N PHE A 30 -10.80 2.28 -12.42
CA PHE A 30 -10.64 1.23 -11.41
C PHE A 30 -9.26 1.28 -10.75
N ILE A 31 -8.19 1.35 -11.55
CA ILE A 31 -6.81 1.44 -11.02
C ILE A 31 -6.60 2.75 -10.25
N PHE A 32 -7.21 3.85 -10.70
CA PHE A 32 -7.16 5.13 -9.99
C PHE A 32 -7.75 5.01 -8.57
N TYR A 33 -8.97 4.47 -8.44
CA TYR A 33 -9.57 4.28 -7.12
C TYR A 33 -8.81 3.26 -6.26
N LEU A 34 -8.32 2.16 -6.85
CA LEU A 34 -7.52 1.18 -6.14
C LEU A 34 -6.22 1.78 -5.61
N SER A 35 -5.55 2.61 -6.41
CA SER A 35 -4.31 3.29 -6.01
C SER A 35 -4.56 4.29 -4.87
N ILE A 36 -5.62 5.09 -4.94
CA ILE A 36 -6.02 6.00 -3.86
C ILE A 36 -6.35 5.22 -2.58
N ALA A 37 -7.13 4.14 -2.68
CA ALA A 37 -7.47 3.31 -1.53
C ALA A 37 -6.21 2.70 -0.89
N THR A 38 -5.25 2.27 -1.70
CA THR A 38 -3.96 1.72 -1.23
C THR A 38 -3.12 2.80 -0.55
N LEU A 39 -3.04 4.00 -1.13
CA LEU A 39 -2.31 5.13 -0.53
C LEU A 39 -2.91 5.55 0.82
N ILE A 40 -4.24 5.59 0.92
CA ILE A 40 -4.94 5.89 2.17
C ILE A 40 -4.64 4.80 3.20
N ALA A 41 -4.83 3.52 2.86
CA ALA A 41 -4.56 2.39 3.75
C ALA A 41 -3.10 2.38 4.23
N PHE A 42 -2.15 2.66 3.34
CA PHE A 42 -0.73 2.76 3.68
C PHE A 42 -0.44 3.95 4.60
N SER A 43 -0.99 5.12 4.29
CA SER A 43 -0.81 6.33 5.11
C SER A 43 -1.37 6.14 6.52
N PHE A 44 -2.58 5.58 6.65
CA PHE A 44 -3.16 5.28 7.96
C PHE A 44 -2.39 4.18 8.70
N GLY A 45 -1.99 3.11 8.01
CA GLY A 45 -1.19 2.03 8.61
C GLY A 45 0.15 2.53 9.13
N THR A 46 0.85 3.36 8.35
CA THR A 46 2.14 3.93 8.75
C THR A 46 2.01 4.93 9.90
N CYS A 47 1.02 5.83 9.86
CA CYS A 47 0.73 6.75 10.97
C CYS A 47 0.36 6.01 12.26
N TYR A 48 -0.45 4.95 12.18
CA TYR A 48 -0.85 4.14 13.34
C TYR A 48 0.35 3.39 13.94
N GLN A 49 1.17 2.76 13.09
CA GLN A 49 2.37 2.07 13.53
C GLN A 49 3.39 3.05 14.16
N LEU A 50 3.54 4.24 13.59
CA LEU A 50 4.40 5.28 14.15
C LEU A 50 3.88 5.78 15.51
N TYR A 51 2.57 5.99 15.65
CA TYR A 51 1.94 6.38 16.90
C TYR A 51 2.22 5.36 18.02
N THR A 52 1.92 4.08 17.77
CA THR A 52 2.10 3.01 18.77
C THR A 52 3.57 2.82 19.14
N LYS A 53 4.48 2.76 18.16
CA LYS A 53 5.90 2.51 18.40
C LYS A 53 6.65 3.68 19.03
N ARG A 54 6.18 4.92 18.82
CA ARG A 54 6.75 6.10 19.48
C ARG A 54 6.54 6.05 20.99
N PHE A 55 5.36 5.65 21.45
CA PHE A 55 5.05 5.62 22.88
C PHE A 55 5.44 4.31 23.58
N ASP A 56 5.51 3.18 22.86
CA ASP A 56 6.05 1.91 23.39
C ASP A 56 7.47 2.09 23.97
N LYS A 57 8.35 2.80 23.25
CA LYS A 57 9.75 3.02 23.67
C LYS A 57 9.97 4.27 24.53
N SER A 58 8.93 5.07 24.72
CA SER A 58 8.97 6.32 25.49
C SER A 58 8.16 6.23 26.79
N GLY A 59 7.69 5.03 27.15
CA GLY A 59 7.05 4.79 28.43
C GLY A 59 8.02 5.03 29.60
N PRO A 60 7.52 5.35 30.80
CA PRO A 60 8.33 5.74 31.96
C PRO A 60 9.28 4.65 32.51
N GLY A 61 9.41 3.48 31.87
CA GLY A 61 10.14 2.33 32.39
C GLY A 61 11.40 1.89 31.62
N GLU A 62 11.59 2.30 30.36
CA GLU A 62 12.62 1.69 29.49
C GLU A 62 13.52 2.72 28.78
N VAL A 63 13.68 3.90 29.35
CA VAL A 63 14.75 4.81 28.93
C VAL A 63 16.02 4.39 29.68
N HIS A 64 16.95 3.71 29.00
CA HIS A 64 18.27 3.41 29.54
C HIS A 64 19.07 4.72 29.69
N ILE A 65 18.90 5.40 30.83
CA ILE A 65 19.65 6.59 31.18
C ILE A 65 21.05 6.13 31.60
N GLN A 66 22.07 6.54 30.84
CA GLN A 66 23.46 6.27 31.19
C GLN A 66 23.77 6.83 32.58
N GLU A 67 24.44 6.05 33.42
CA GLU A 67 24.72 6.45 34.80
C GLU A 67 25.63 7.68 34.91
N SER A 68 26.46 7.92 33.89
CA SER A 68 27.31 9.10 33.77
C SER A 68 26.55 10.41 33.54
N THR A 69 25.29 10.35 33.09
CA THR A 69 24.45 11.55 32.89
C THR A 69 23.56 11.86 34.09
N LYS A 70 23.58 11.01 35.13
CA LYS A 70 22.86 11.27 36.37
C LYS A 70 23.54 12.42 37.12
N TYR A 71 22.76 13.42 37.51
CA TYR A 71 23.25 14.57 38.31
C TYR A 71 23.87 14.11 39.65
N THR A 72 23.29 13.07 40.25
CA THR A 72 23.80 12.44 41.46
C THR A 72 24.75 11.30 41.10
N PRO A 73 26.06 11.41 41.40
CA PRO A 73 27.00 10.33 41.15
C PRO A 73 26.69 9.13 42.05
N GLN A 74 26.78 7.91 41.50
CA GLN A 74 26.71 6.68 42.27
C GLN A 74 28.13 6.10 42.40
N TYR A 75 28.54 5.77 43.62
CA TYR A 75 29.84 5.16 43.92
C TYR A 75 29.63 3.66 44.19
N LYS A 76 30.55 2.80 43.73
CA LYS A 76 30.57 1.36 44.02
C LYS A 76 31.34 1.07 45.30
#